data_AF-A0A3L7PE68-F1
#
_entry.id   AF-A0A3L7PE68-F1
#
_cell.length_a   1.000
_cell.length_b   1.000
_cell.length_c   1.000
_cell.angle_alpha   90.00
_cell.angle_beta   90.00
_cell.angle_gamma   90.00
#
_symmetry.space_group_name_H-M   'P 1'
#
loop_
_entity.id
_entity.type
_entity.pdbx_description
1 polymer ?
#
loop_
_entity_poly.entity_id
_entity_poly.type
_entity_poly.pdbx_seq_one_letter_code
_entity_poly.pdbx_strand_id
1 'polypeptide(L)' 'MKRVDLIRHIEASGCAFLREGGRHTVYVNATARKVSTVPRHREINEFMAKKICRELEVDEPGKPKKPEQGEPRDAADSR' A
#
# COMPACT_ATOMS: atom_id res chain seq x y z
N MET A 1 -6.25 -2.12 -14.46
CA MET A 1 -7.05 -1.73 -13.28
C MET A 1 -7.16 -0.22 -13.14
N LYS A 2 -8.16 0.30 -12.43
CA LYS A 2 -8.25 1.75 -12.18
C LYS A 2 -7.26 2.15 -11.09
N ARG A 3 -6.62 3.31 -11.23
CA ARG A 3 -5.72 3.89 -10.21
C ARG A 3 -6.39 3.99 -8.85
N VAL A 4 -7.68 4.33 -8.82
CA VAL A 4 -8.46 4.47 -7.58
C VAL A 4 -8.54 3.14 -6.82
N ASP A 5 -8.71 2.03 -7.52
CA ASP A 5 -8.80 0.71 -6.91
C ASP A 5 -7.46 0.29 -6.30
N LEU A 6 -6.35 0.57 -7.01
CA LEU A 6 -5.01 0.32 -6.50
C LEU A 6 -4.71 1.13 -5.24
N ILE A 7 -5.05 2.42 -5.23
CA ILE A 7 -4.83 3.31 -4.07
C ILE A 7 -5.60 2.80 -2.86
N ARG A 8 -6.89 2.50 -3.02
CA ARG A 8 -7.71 1.94 -1.94
C ARG A 8 -7.11 0.64 -1.39
N HIS A 9 -6.58 -0.22 -2.26
CA HIS A 9 -5.97 -1.48 -1.86
C HIS A 9 -4.71 -1.29 -1.00
N ILE A 10 -3.79 -0.42 -1.42
CA ILE A 10 -2.54 -0.14 -0.68
C ILE A 10 -2.82 0.63 0.61
N GLU A 11 -3.74 1.60 0.61
CA GLU A 11 -4.15 2.33 1.82
C GLU A 11 -4.78 1.39 2.84
N ALA A 12 -5.65 0.47 2.39
CA ALA A 12 -6.24 -0.57 3.24
C ALA A 12 -5.22 -1.60 3.76
N SER A 13 -3.98 -1.58 3.29
CA SER A 13 -2.89 -2.40 3.82
C SER A 13 -1.96 -1.63 4.75
N GLY A 14 -2.29 -0.37 5.08
CA GLY A 14 -1.47 0.48 5.94
C GLY A 14 -0.40 1.28 5.21
N CYS A 15 -0.43 1.35 3.87
CA CYS A 15 0.42 2.29 3.15
C CYS A 15 -0.14 3.72 3.27
N ALA A 16 0.74 4.68 3.51
CA ALA A 16 0.39 6.09 3.62
C ALA A 16 0.90 6.88 2.41
N PHE A 17 0.15 7.92 2.02
CA PHE A 17 0.63 8.94 1.10
C PHE A 17 1.83 9.67 1.72
N LEU A 18 2.94 9.76 0.99
CA LEU A 18 4.13 10.46 1.45
C LEU A 18 4.26 11.83 0.80
N ARG A 19 4.23 11.89 -0.53
CA ARG A 19 4.36 13.13 -1.30
C ARG A 19 3.82 12.97 -2.71
N GLU A 20 3.41 14.06 -3.33
CA GLU A 20 3.00 14.10 -4.73
C GLU A 20 4.07 14.81 -5.58
N GLY A 21 4.47 14.16 -6.67
CA GLY A 21 5.23 14.78 -7.74
C GLY A 21 4.35 15.10 -8.94
N GLY A 22 4.90 15.75 -9.98
CA GLY A 22 4.11 16.17 -11.14
C GLY A 22 3.40 15.02 -11.87
N ARG A 23 4.08 13.87 -12.06
CA ARG A 23 3.54 12.71 -12.82
C ARG A 23 3.23 11.47 -11.98
N HIS A 24 3.67 11.43 -10.72
CA HIS A 24 3.55 10.27 -9.85
C HIS A 24 3.28 10.69 -8.41
N THR A 25 2.56 9.85 -7.68
CA THR A 25 2.32 9.96 -6.25
C THR A 25 3.21 8.95 -5.53
N VAL A 26 3.86 9.34 -4.44
CA VAL A 26 4.73 8.47 -3.66
C VAL A 26 3.97 7.95 -2.44
N TYR A 27 3.98 6.63 -2.26
CA TYR A 27 3.42 5.94 -1.09
C TYR A 27 4.52 5.25 -0.31
N VAL A 28 4.34 5.19 1.01
CA VAL A 28 5.24 4.54 1.95
C VAL A 28 4.47 3.52 2.76
N ASN A 29 5.04 2.32 2.90
CA ASN A 29 4.62 1.35 3.90
C ASN A 29 5.54 1.51 5.10
N ALA A 30 5.04 2.09 6.19
CA ALA A 30 5.84 2.31 7.40
C ALA A 30 6.22 1.00 8.10
N THR A 31 5.32 0.01 8.06
CA THR A 31 5.52 -1.32 8.66
C THR A 31 6.65 -2.06 7.97
N ALA A 32 6.65 -2.09 6.63
CA ALA A 32 7.69 -2.73 5.83
C ALA A 32 8.91 -1.84 5.56
N ARG A 33 8.84 -0.55 5.92
CA ARG A 33 9.83 0.51 5.58
C ARG A 33 10.14 0.57 4.08
N LYS A 34 9.12 0.35 3.24
CA LYS A 34 9.21 0.39 1.77
C LYS A 34 8.55 1.63 1.20
N VAL A 35 9.01 2.05 0.03
CA VAL A 35 8.48 3.20 -0.69
C VAL A 35 8.30 2.83 -2.15
N SER A 36 7.18 3.22 -2.76
CA SER A 36 6.94 3.04 -4.19
C SER A 36 6.16 4.23 -4.77
N THR A 37 6.17 4.33 -6.10
CA THR A 37 5.54 5.42 -6.83
C THR A 37 4.37 4.92 -7.66
N VAL A 38 3.21 5.57 -7.52
CA VAL A 38 1.98 5.30 -8.26
C VAL A 38 1.80 6.36 -9.35
N PRO A 39 1.75 5.99 -10.64
CA PRO A 39 1.45 6.92 -11.73
C PRO A 39 0.10 7.64 -11.55
N ARG A 40 -0.01 8.88 -12.05
CA ARG A 40 -1.25 9.68 -11.92
C ARG A 40 -2.32 9.44 -13.00
N HIS A 41 -2.04 8.65 -14.03
CA HIS A 41 -3.05 8.34 -15.06
C HIS A 41 -4.16 7.42 -14.51
N ARG A 42 -5.33 7.43 -15.15
CA ARG A 42 -6.53 6.73 -14.66
C ARG A 42 -6.40 5.21 -14.69
N GLU A 43 -5.69 4.67 -15.68
CA GLU A 43 -5.60 3.23 -15.95
C GLU A 43 -4.19 2.70 -15.73
N ILE A 44 -4.03 1.87 -14.70
CA ILE A 44 -2.75 1.24 -14.40
C ILE A 44 -2.75 -0.19 -14.94
N ASN A 45 -1.68 -0.53 -15.67
CA ASN A 45 -1.44 -1.89 -16.14
C ASN A 45 -1.33 -2.85 -14.95
N GLU A 46 -1.95 -4.03 -15.03
CA GLU A 46 -1.94 -5.04 -13.97
C GLU A 46 -0.52 -5.45 -13.57
N PHE A 47 0.41 -5.56 -14.53
CA PHE A 47 1.80 -5.83 -14.23
C PHE A 47 2.45 -4.73 -13.37
N MET A 48 2.12 -3.47 -13.66
CA MET A 48 2.60 -2.32 -12.90
C MET A 48 2.01 -2.33 -11.49
N ALA A 49 0.71 -2.60 -11.37
CA ALA A 49 0.04 -2.70 -10.08
C ALA A 49 0.64 -3.81 -9.21
N LYS A 50 0.84 -5.01 -9.77
CA LYS A 50 1.50 -6.13 -9.07
C LYS A 50 2.92 -5.76 -8.63
N LYS A 51 3.69 -5.06 -9.49
CA LYS A 51 5.03 -4.58 -9.16
C LYS A 51 5.01 -3.61 -7.98
N ILE A 52 4.12 -2.61 -8.00
CA ILE A 52 3.97 -1.62 -6.92
C ILE A 52 3.59 -2.32 -5.60
N CYS A 53 2.65 -3.26 -5.63
CA CYS A 53 2.27 -4.01 -4.42
C CYS A 53 3.45 -4.81 -3.88
N ARG A 54 4.21 -5.51 -4.73
CA ARG A 54 5.41 -6.24 -4.31
C ARG A 54 6.50 -5.32 -3.74
N GLU A 55 6.72 -4.16 -4.34
CA GLU A 55 7.69 -3.17 -3.85
C GLU A 55 7.31 -2.63 -2.47
N LEU A 56 6.01 -2.44 -2.22
CA LEU A 56 5.47 -2.00 -0.93
C LEU A 56 5.27 -3.14 0.07
N GLU A 57 5.63 -4.38 -0.27
CA GLU A 57 5.36 -5.60 0.52
C GLU A 57 3.87 -5.74 0.90
N VAL A 58 3.02 -5.55 -0.10
CA VAL A 58 1.56 -5.63 0.00
C VAL A 58 1.05 -6.78 -0.86
N ASP A 59 -0.05 -7.41 -0.45
CA ASP A 59 -0.72 -8.43 -1.23
C ASP A 59 -1.07 -7.97 -2.65
N GLU A 60 -1.08 -8.92 -3.58
CA GLU A 60 -1.44 -8.62 -4.96
C GLU A 60 -2.92 -8.23 -5.08
N PRO A 61 -3.23 -7.17 -5.84
CA PRO A 61 -4.59 -6.73 -6.05
C PRO A 61 -5.35 -7.79 -6.87
N GLY A 62 -6.40 -8.36 -6.27
CA GLY A 62 -7.22 -9.43 -6.87
C GLY A 62 -7.25 -10.75 -6.07
N LYS A 63 -6.42 -10.91 -5.04
CA LYS A 63 -6.63 -11.96 -4.04
C LYS A 63 -7.54 -11.43 -2.92
N PRO A 64 -8.57 -12.18 -2.48
CA PRO A 64 -9.37 -11.78 -1.34
C PRO A 64 -8.47 -11.69 -0.11
N LYS A 65 -8.42 -10.51 0.53
CA LYS A 65 -7.63 -10.30 1.75
C LYS A 65 -8.14 -11.26 2.83
N LYS A 66 -7.24 -12.04 3.40
CA LYS A 66 -7.48 -12.75 4.66
C LYS A 66 -7.56 -11.68 5.76
N PRO A 67 -8.51 -11.76 6.71
CA PRO A 67 -8.57 -10.81 7.81
C PRO A 67 -7.43 -11.13 8.79
N GLU A 68 -6.36 -10.36 8.72
CA GLU A 68 -5.26 -10.38 9.70
C GLU A 68 -5.18 -8.95 10.26
N GLN A 69 -5.94 -8.65 11.32
CA GLN A 69 -5.50 -8.69 12.72
C GLN A 69 -4.32 -7.73 12.89
N GLY A 70 -4.53 -6.47 13.28
CA GLY A 70 -5.00 -6.12 14.61
C GLY A 70 -3.92 -6.46 15.63
N GLU A 71 -2.80 -5.74 15.64
CA GLU A 71 -1.84 -5.87 16.73
C GLU A 71 -2.51 -5.40 18.04
N PRO A 72 -2.60 -6.25 19.07
CA PRO A 72 -2.83 -5.77 20.41
C PRO A 72 -1.61 -4.93 20.81
N ARG A 73 -1.86 -3.69 21.21
CA ARG A 73 -0.87 -2.86 21.88
C ARG A 73 -0.43 -3.62 23.13
N ASP A 74 0.79 -4.17 23.10
CA ASP A 74 1.36 -4.82 24.27
C ASP A 74 1.30 -3.88 25.47
N ALA A 75 0.48 -4.27 26.43
CA ALA A 75 0.53 -3.79 27.78
C ALA A 75 1.72 -4.49 28.46
N ALA A 76 2.83 -3.76 28.63
CA ALA A 76 3.92 -4.14 29.54
C ALA A 76 4.31 -2.87 30.31
N ASP A 77 3.71 -2.69 31.48
CA ASP A 77 4.30 -3.02 32.79
C ASP A 77 5.37 -2.00 33.20
N SER A 78 4.97 -1.04 34.04
CA SER A 78 5.89 -0.33 34.93
C SER A 78 5.25 -0.24 36.31
N ARG A 79 5.77 -1.09 37.19
CA ARG A 79 5.71 -0.97 38.65
C ARG A 79 6.41 0.30 39.12
#